data_AF-A0A932HPE4-F1
#
_entry.id   AF-A0A932HPE4-F1
#
_cell.length_a   1.000
_cell.length_b   1.000
_cell.length_c   1.000
_cell.angle_alpha   90.00
_cell.angle_beta   90.00
_cell.angle_gamma   90.00
#
_symmetry.space_group_name_H-M   'P 1'
#
loop_
_entity.id
_entity.type
_entity.pdbx_description
1 polymer ?
#
loop_
_entity_poly.entity_id
_entity_poly.type
_entity_poly.pdbx_seq_one_letter_code
_entity_poly.pdbx_strand_id
1 'polypeptide(L)'
;MRIVIVSTAYPLRGGIAHYIALLYKHLSKGHEVSIVTFSRQYPAFLFPGKSQEEQAGSGTVVPSEQLIDSINPFTWYSAARAIARKKPDLLIFKYWLPFFGPCF
;
A
#
# COMPACT_ATOMS: atom_id res chain seq x y z
N MET A 1 -2.91 -6.01 -18.76
CA MET A 1 -3.96 -5.60 -17.81
C MET A 1 -3.44 -4.43 -16.99
N ARG A 2 -4.35 -3.60 -16.49
CA ARG A 2 -4.11 -2.60 -15.46
C ARG A 2 -4.42 -3.20 -14.10
N ILE A 3 -3.39 -3.36 -13.28
CA ILE A 3 -3.48 -3.98 -11.96
C ILE A 3 -3.18 -2.91 -10.91
N VAL A 4 -4.04 -2.82 -9.90
CA VAL A 4 -3.79 -2.00 -8.71
C VAL A 4 -3.59 -2.93 -7.51
N ILE A 5 -2.48 -2.78 -6.82
CA ILE A 5 -2.19 -3.49 -5.57
C ILE A 5 -2.45 -2.54 -4.41
N VAL A 6 -3.28 -2.94 -3.46
CA VAL A 6 -3.60 -2.17 -2.24
C VAL A 6 -3.06 -2.93 -1.04
N SER A 7 -1.99 -2.43 -0.45
CA SER A 7 -1.29 -3.05 0.68
C SER A 7 -0.22 -2.11 1.25
N THR A 8 0.33 -2.46 2.41
CA THR A 8 1.59 -1.89 2.89
C THR A 8 2.70 -2.13 1.87
N ALA A 9 3.33 -1.05 1.43
CA ALA A 9 4.47 -1.00 0.52
C ALA A 9 5.40 0.16 0.91
N TYR A 10 6.59 0.19 0.30
CA TYR A 10 7.53 1.32 0.39
C TYR A 10 6.78 2.67 0.31
N PRO A 11 7.12 3.71 1.09
CA PRO A 11 8.25 3.81 2.01
C PRO A 11 8.07 3.08 3.33
N LEU A 12 6.94 2.41 3.55
CA LEU A 12 6.71 1.64 4.77
C LEU A 12 7.57 0.37 4.76
N ARG A 13 8.12 0.02 5.91
CA ARG A 13 9.02 -1.13 6.05
C ARG A 13 8.32 -2.43 6.47
N GLY A 14 9.04 -3.53 6.33
CA GLY A 14 8.66 -4.85 6.85
C GLY A 14 8.42 -5.90 5.77
N GLY A 15 8.24 -7.15 6.18
CA GLY A 15 8.13 -8.29 5.25
C GLY A 15 6.96 -8.17 4.25
N ILE A 16 5.91 -7.45 4.63
CA ILE A 16 4.76 -7.17 3.75
C ILE A 16 5.15 -6.23 2.62
N ALA A 17 5.84 -5.13 2.94
CA ALA A 17 6.31 -4.19 1.93
C ALA A 17 7.30 -4.86 0.97
N HIS A 18 8.17 -5.73 1.49
CA HIS A 18 9.08 -6.53 0.65
C HIS A 18 8.32 -7.49 -0.28
N TYR A 19 7.34 -8.22 0.26
CA TYR A 19 6.48 -9.11 -0.55
C TYR A 19 5.76 -8.35 -1.68
N ILE A 20 5.17 -7.18 -1.37
CA ILE A 20 4.49 -6.35 -2.37
C ILE A 20 5.47 -5.83 -3.42
N ALA A 21 6.69 -5.47 -3.03
CA ALA A 21 7.72 -5.06 -3.99
C ALA A 21 8.10 -6.20 -4.95
N LEU A 22 8.22 -7.44 -4.46
CA LEU A 22 8.47 -8.61 -5.31
C LEU A 22 7.28 -8.90 -6.24
N LEU A 23 6.05 -8.85 -5.71
CA LEU A 23 4.83 -9.05 -6.48
C LEU A 23 4.69 -8.02 -7.60
N TYR A 24 4.89 -6.74 -7.28
CA TYR A 24 4.94 -5.66 -8.26
C TYR A 24 5.96 -5.95 -9.36
N LYS A 25 7.22 -6.23 -9.00
CA LYS A 25 8.28 -6.52 -9.98
C LYS A 25 7.93 -7.72 -10.88
N HIS A 26 7.27 -8.73 -10.33
CA HIS A 26 6.87 -9.90 -11.09
C HIS A 26 5.75 -9.58 -12.08
N LEU A 27 4.67 -8.94 -11.63
CA LEU A 27 3.50 -8.61 -12.46
C LEU A 27 3.83 -7.54 -13.50
N SER A 28 4.70 -6.58 -13.19
CA SER A 28 5.11 -5.51 -14.10
C SER A 28 5.88 -6.00 -15.33
N LYS A 29 6.26 -7.28 -15.40
CA LYS A 29 6.87 -7.88 -16.60
C LYS A 29 5.89 -8.00 -17.77
N GLY A 30 4.58 -8.02 -17.51
CA GLY A 30 3.55 -8.20 -18.54
C GLY A 30 2.29 -7.34 -18.35
N HIS A 31 2.26 -6.51 -17.31
CA HIS A 31 1.09 -5.73 -16.93
C HIS A 31 1.48 -4.31 -16.52
N GLU A 32 0.54 -3.38 -16.64
CA GLU A 32 0.65 -2.06 -16.04
C GLU A 32 0.22 -2.18 -14.58
N VAL A 33 1.16 -2.02 -13.65
CA VAL A 33 0.92 -2.22 -12.22
C VAL A 33 1.14 -0.92 -11.48
N SER A 34 0.25 -0.60 -10.55
CA SER A 34 0.43 0.50 -9.60
C SER A 34 0.16 0.02 -8.18
N ILE A 35 0.78 0.67 -7.20
CA ILE A 35 0.63 0.35 -5.79
C ILE A 35 -0.03 1.53 -5.08
N VAL A 36 -1.11 1.28 -4.36
CA VAL A 36 -1.68 2.19 -3.37
C VAL A 36 -1.35 1.66 -1.98
N THR A 37 -0.76 2.50 -1.15
CA THR A 37 -0.28 2.17 0.18
C THR A 37 -0.76 3.20 1.21
N PHE A 38 -0.32 3.03 2.46
CA PHE A 38 -0.73 3.87 3.57
C PHE A 38 0.11 5.15 3.69
N SER A 39 -0.57 6.27 3.91
CA SER A 39 0.04 7.45 4.53
C SER A 39 0.18 7.27 6.04
N ARG A 40 -0.73 6.50 6.66
CA ARG A 40 -0.65 6.07 8.07
C ARG A 40 -1.18 4.65 8.25
N GLN A 41 -0.34 3.75 8.76
CA GLN A 41 -0.76 2.39 9.12
C GLN A 41 -1.38 2.33 10.52
N TYR A 42 -0.77 3.01 11.48
CA TYR A 42 -1.24 3.01 12.87
C TYR A 42 -1.16 4.42 13.45
N PRO A 43 -2.07 4.80 14.36
CA PRO A 43 -1.87 5.94 15.25
C PRO A 43 -0.53 5.86 15.98
N ALA A 44 0.12 7.00 16.23
CA ALA A 44 1.46 7.04 16.82
C ALA A 44 1.55 6.33 18.18
N PHE A 45 0.50 6.42 19.01
CA PHE A 45 0.47 5.77 20.33
C PHE A 45 0.37 4.22 20.28
N LEU A 46 -0.11 3.66 19.16
CA LEU A 46 -0.16 2.21 18.94
C LEU A 46 1.10 1.68 18.26
N PHE A 47 2.02 2.55 17.86
CA PHE A 47 3.24 2.14 17.18
C PHE A 47 4.41 2.00 18.16
N PRO A 48 4.85 0.78 18.49
CA PRO A 48 5.90 0.54 19.50
C PRO A 48 7.31 0.93 19.03
N GLY A 49 7.48 1.40 17.80
CA GLY A 49 8.78 1.73 17.19
C GLY A 49 8.99 3.22 16.96
N LYS A 50 10.24 3.62 16.72
CA LYS A 50 10.61 5.03 16.47
C LYS A 50 10.14 5.56 15.09
N SER A 51 10.00 4.70 14.08
CA SER A 51 9.52 5.06 12.73
C SER A 51 8.88 3.87 11.98
N GLN A 52 7.86 4.17 11.17
CA GLN A 52 7.16 3.23 10.28
C GLN A 52 7.80 3.14 8.89
N GLU A 53 8.69 4.07 8.57
CA GLU A 53 9.33 4.19 7.29
C GLU A 53 10.64 3.39 7.24
N GLU A 54 10.99 2.96 6.04
CA GLU A 54 12.27 2.36 5.70
C GLU A 54 13.39 3.39 5.87
N GLN A 55 14.53 2.97 6.42
CA GLN A 55 15.72 3.82 6.42
C GLN A 55 16.32 3.86 5.01
N ALA A 56 16.92 4.99 4.64
CA ALA A 56 17.53 5.15 3.33
C ALA A 56 18.51 3.99 3.04
N GLY A 57 18.23 3.21 2.00
CA GLY A 57 19.11 2.13 1.51
C GLY A 57 18.77 0.70 1.92
N SER A 58 17.78 0.43 2.80
CA SER A 58 17.48 -0.95 3.26
C SER A 58 16.33 -1.65 2.52
N GLY A 59 15.48 -0.90 1.81
CA GLY A 59 14.24 -1.42 1.21
C GLY A 59 14.32 -1.65 -0.30
N THR A 60 13.43 -2.52 -0.80
CA THR A 60 13.16 -2.62 -2.24
C THR A 60 12.28 -1.44 -2.65
N VAL A 61 12.91 -0.39 -3.18
CA VAL A 61 12.22 0.80 -3.66
C VAL A 61 11.34 0.42 -4.86
N VAL A 62 10.04 0.65 -4.72
CA VAL A 62 9.03 0.53 -5.77
C VAL A 62 8.12 1.76 -5.71
N PRO A 63 7.65 2.26 -6.87
CA PRO A 63 6.74 3.40 -6.89
C PRO A 63 5.41 3.02 -6.24
N SER A 64 4.94 3.87 -5.33
CA SER A 64 3.68 3.68 -4.62
C SER A 64 3.04 5.03 -4.30
N GLU A 65 1.72 5.04 -4.16
CA GLU A 65 0.92 6.21 -3.80
C GLU A 65 0.38 6.04 -2.37
N GLN A 66 0.83 6.89 -1.44
CA GLN A 66 0.37 6.89 -0.04
C GLN A 66 -1.00 7.58 0.08
N LEU A 67 -2.08 6.87 -0.22
CA LEU A 67 -3.43 7.45 -0.29
C LEU A 67 -4.33 7.07 0.89
N ILE A 68 -4.00 6.01 1.63
CA ILE A 68 -4.89 5.46 2.66
C ILE A 68 -4.36 5.80 4.06
N ASP A 69 -5.22 6.36 4.91
CA ASP A 69 -4.97 6.49 6.33
C ASP A 69 -5.93 5.56 7.07
N SER A 70 -5.38 4.59 7.82
CA SER A 70 -6.14 3.47 8.40
C SER A 70 -7.29 3.87 9.33
N ILE A 71 -7.29 5.10 9.86
CA ILE A 71 -8.33 5.58 10.79
C ILE A 71 -9.07 6.83 10.28
N ASN A 72 -8.81 7.27 9.04
CA ASN A 72 -9.47 8.44 8.45
C ASN A 72 -10.37 8.05 7.26
N PRO A 73 -11.70 7.92 7.46
CA PRO A 73 -12.61 7.43 6.43
C PRO A 73 -12.70 8.31 5.18
N PHE A 74 -12.37 9.60 5.29
CA PHE A 74 -12.33 10.49 4.13
C PHE A 74 -11.23 10.07 3.13
N THR A 75 -10.11 9.53 3.62
CA THR A 75 -9.03 9.03 2.77
C THR A 75 -9.41 7.75 2.04
N TRP A 76 -10.28 6.91 2.63
CA TRP A 76 -10.72 5.67 2.00
C TRP A 76 -11.54 5.98 0.75
N TYR A 77 -12.45 6.95 0.86
CA TYR A 77 -13.25 7.39 -0.28
C TYR A 77 -12.42 8.10 -1.36
N SER A 78 -11.44 8.92 -0.98
CA SER A 78 -10.54 9.55 -1.96
C SER A 78 -9.64 8.54 -2.65
N ALA A 79 -9.09 7.56 -1.91
CA ALA A 79 -8.30 6.46 -2.45
C ALA A 79 -9.14 5.60 -3.40
N ALA A 80 -10.35 5.20 -3.02
CA ALA A 80 -11.27 4.46 -3.88
C ALA A 80 -11.56 5.20 -5.19
N ARG A 81 -11.82 6.51 -5.13
CA ARG A 81 -12.00 7.32 -6.35
C ARG A 81 -10.73 7.41 -7.19
N ALA A 82 -9.56 7.55 -6.57
CA ALA A 82 -8.29 7.57 -7.29
C ALA A 82 -8.02 6.23 -8.00
N ILE A 83 -8.29 5.11 -7.33
CA ILE A 83 -8.19 3.75 -7.89
C ILE A 83 -9.18 3.59 -9.05
N ALA A 84 -10.45 3.97 -8.86
CA ALA A 84 -11.46 3.85 -9.91
C ALA A 84 -11.10 4.64 -11.18
N ARG A 85 -10.48 5.82 -11.04
CA ARG A 85 -10.01 6.62 -12.20
C ARG A 85 -8.91 5.93 -13.01
N LYS A 86 -8.12 5.05 -12.39
CA LYS A 86 -7.11 4.24 -13.09
C LYS A 86 -7.75 3.17 -13.99
N LYS A 87 -9.05 2.88 -13.81
CA LYS A 87 -9.80 1.84 -14.53
C LYS A 87 -9.07 0.48 -14.50
N PRO A 88 -8.79 -0.05 -13.30
CA PRO A 88 -8.08 -1.32 -13.18
C PRO A 88 -8.96 -2.47 -13.70
N ASP A 89 -8.32 -3.43 -14.37
CA ASP A 89 -8.92 -4.71 -14.73
C ASP A 89 -8.90 -5.67 -13.53
N LEU A 90 -7.95 -5.48 -12.60
CA LEU A 90 -7.77 -6.29 -11.40
C LEU A 90 -7.32 -5.44 -10.21
N LEU A 91 -7.96 -5.65 -9.06
CA LEU A 91 -7.60 -5.05 -7.78
C LEU A 91 -7.14 -6.16 -6.84
N ILE A 92 -5.91 -6.06 -6.33
CA ILE A 92 -5.30 -7.03 -5.42
C ILE A 92 -5.18 -6.40 -4.05
N PHE A 93 -5.91 -6.94 -3.08
CA PHE A 93 -5.81 -6.53 -1.70
C PHE A 93 -4.93 -7.48 -0.91
N LYS A 94 -4.02 -6.93 -0.12
CA LYS A 94 -3.24 -7.71 0.85
C LYS A 94 -3.24 -6.96 2.18
N TYR A 95 -3.98 -7.51 3.14
CA TYR A 95 -3.95 -7.08 4.54
C TYR A 95 -3.66 -8.27 5.45
N TRP A 96 -3.34 -8.01 6.71
CA TRP A 96 -2.94 -9.06 7.66
C TRP A 96 -3.57 -8.91 9.05
N LEU A 97 -4.25 -7.79 9.33
CA LEU A 97 -4.96 -7.56 10.59
C LEU A 97 -6.39 -7.11 10.30
N PRO A 98 -7.38 -7.62 11.06
CA PRO A 98 -8.76 -7.13 11.00
C PRO A 98 -8.89 -5.63 11.26
N PHE A 99 -7.95 -5.02 11.97
CA PHE A 99 -7.86 -3.58 12.19
C PHE A 99 -7.95 -2.76 10.89
N PHE A 100 -7.40 -3.27 9.78
CA PHE A 100 -7.44 -2.59 8.49
C PHE A 100 -8.72 -2.84 7.70
N GLY A 101 -9.56 -3.79 8.10
CA GLY A 101 -10.77 -4.18 7.36
C GLY A 101 -11.65 -3.01 6.90
N PRO A 102 -11.90 -1.97 7.73
CA PRO A 102 -12.73 -0.84 7.31
C PRO A 102 -12.15 0.02 6.17
N CYS A 103 -10.83 0.04 5.99
CA CYS A 103 -10.18 0.89 4.97
C CYS A 103 -9.85 0.17 3.67
N PHE A 104 -10.19 -1.13 3.57
CA PHE A 104 -10.03 -1.99 2.40
C PHE A 104 -11.35 -2.15 1.65
#